data_AF-A0A9K3GT24-F1
#
_entry.id   AF-A0A9K3GT24-F1
#
_cell.length_a   1.000
_cell.length_b   1.000
_cell.length_c   1.000
_cell.angle_alpha   90.00
_cell.angle_beta   90.00
_cell.angle_gamma   90.00
#
_symmetry.space_group_name_H-M   'P 1'
#
loop_
_entity.id
_entity.type
_entity.pdbx_description
1 polymer ?
#
loop_
_entity_poly.entity_id
_entity_poly.type
_entity_poly.pdbx_seq_one_letter_code
_entity_poly.pdbx_strand_id
1 'polypeptide(L)'
;MLIGTSIVANAILEDYKVLGRREEEAARLRAEAEKLVEAARAGAEQLEKDRAAFEKQKQTSEWAATAQLKQVRTLAKLLSDERKNWNEKLSNERKKWNESWAKQNDTLFRARQELTNARAANVALGKEKAAAEAIAVKAQQAEAGAMKALEEAKEAGARAAKALEEAEEKESRSSKALEEANAERIRLDKVVASLQAEVQAREVAVKDLTARVSVAEERADAAVEAKDALASSLDQLKADREWLRTHGIARIVEAIMDAPETAAGLDLVKERARDAGFKAGYNRCISHMNVMSIGGVIEERSGFRDVDTEAHLNAAVASFYDTSLSCVEELDNCLEAADYVDRLRMLYPDAEEEDPAGGAEGGAGTSGTK
;
A
#
# COMPACT_ATOMS: atom_id res chain seq x y z
N MET A 1 5.99 -118.51 -56.89
CA MET A 1 5.72 -117.07 -57.06
C MET A 1 4.64 -116.59 -56.08
N LEU A 2 4.90 -116.55 -54.77
CA LEU A 2 3.90 -116.09 -53.77
C LEU A 2 4.59 -115.41 -52.56
N ILE A 3 5.59 -114.55 -52.81
CA ILE A 3 6.23 -113.73 -51.75
C ILE A 3 6.11 -112.22 -52.06
N GLY A 4 5.76 -111.83 -53.28
CA GLY A 4 5.68 -110.41 -53.69
C GLY A 4 4.35 -109.69 -53.47
N THR A 5 3.22 -110.39 -53.26
CA THR A 5 1.89 -109.78 -53.15
C THR A 5 1.60 -109.18 -51.77
N SER A 6 2.25 -109.66 -50.71
CA SER A 6 2.06 -109.16 -49.33
C SER A 6 2.72 -107.80 -49.08
N ILE A 7 3.82 -107.49 -49.77
CA ILE A 7 4.55 -106.21 -49.61
C ILE A 7 3.77 -105.06 -50.28
N VAL A 8 3.20 -105.31 -51.46
CA VAL A 8 2.43 -104.30 -52.22
C VAL A 8 1.12 -103.95 -51.50
N ALA A 9 0.40 -104.95 -50.97
CA ALA A 9 -0.83 -104.70 -50.22
C ALA A 9 -0.57 -103.90 -48.93
N ASN A 10 0.57 -104.13 -48.26
CA ASN A 10 0.94 -103.38 -47.05
C ASN A 10 1.38 -101.95 -47.36
N ALA A 11 2.06 -101.73 -48.49
CA ALA A 11 2.45 -100.38 -48.96
C ALA A 11 1.22 -99.53 -49.30
N ILE A 12 0.22 -100.10 -49.98
CA ILE A 12 -1.04 -99.40 -50.29
C ILE A 12 -1.78 -99.01 -49.00
N LEU A 13 -1.84 -99.91 -48.01
CA LEU A 13 -2.47 -99.64 -46.71
C LEU A 13 -1.78 -98.50 -45.95
N GLU A 14 -0.45 -98.44 -45.97
CA GLU A 14 0.29 -97.33 -45.37
C GLU A 14 0.07 -96.01 -46.11
N ASP A 15 0.01 -96.01 -47.45
CA ASP A 15 -0.31 -94.81 -48.22
C ASP A 15 -1.71 -94.27 -47.91
N TYR A 16 -2.71 -95.14 -47.74
CA TYR A 16 -4.05 -94.72 -47.30
C TYR A 16 -4.06 -94.15 -45.88
N LYS A 17 -3.25 -94.69 -44.95
CA LYS A 17 -3.11 -94.11 -43.60
C LYS A 17 -2.42 -92.74 -43.65
N VAL A 18 -1.43 -92.55 -44.53
CA VAL A 18 -0.77 -91.26 -44.74
C VAL A 18 -1.75 -90.24 -45.33
N LEU A 19 -2.58 -90.64 -46.29
CA LEU A 19 -3.62 -89.79 -46.87
C LEU A 19 -4.68 -89.40 -45.82
N GLY A 20 -5.16 -90.36 -45.02
CA GLY A 20 -6.09 -90.08 -43.92
C GLY A 20 -5.53 -89.07 -42.91
N ARG A 21 -4.26 -89.21 -42.50
CA ARG A 21 -3.60 -88.23 -41.61
C ARG A 21 -3.49 -86.85 -42.27
N ARG A 22 -3.19 -86.78 -43.58
CA ARG A 22 -3.14 -85.50 -44.30
C ARG A 22 -4.50 -84.83 -44.43
N GLU A 23 -5.58 -85.61 -44.61
CA GLU A 23 -6.94 -85.07 -44.64
C GLU A 23 -7.38 -84.57 -43.26
N GLU A 24 -7.06 -85.29 -42.19
CA GLU A 24 -7.29 -84.86 -40.80
C GLU A 24 -6.51 -83.59 -40.47
N GLU A 25 -5.23 -83.51 -40.86
CA GLU A 25 -4.40 -82.30 -40.69
C GLU A 25 -4.95 -81.12 -41.51
N ALA A 26 -5.41 -81.34 -42.75
CA ALA A 26 -6.02 -80.31 -43.57
C ALA A 26 -7.37 -79.84 -43.00
N ALA A 27 -8.17 -80.73 -42.41
CA ALA A 27 -9.39 -80.37 -41.70
C ALA A 27 -9.08 -79.55 -40.44
N ARG A 28 -8.05 -79.92 -39.69
CA ARG A 28 -7.59 -79.17 -38.51
C ARG A 28 -7.11 -77.77 -38.89
N LEU A 29 -6.28 -77.64 -39.92
CA LEU A 29 -5.77 -76.35 -40.41
C LEU A 29 -6.90 -75.45 -40.94
N ARG A 30 -7.93 -76.01 -41.60
CA ARG A 30 -9.13 -75.24 -42.00
C ARG A 30 -9.92 -74.75 -40.80
N ALA A 31 -10.14 -75.58 -39.79
CA ALA A 31 -10.82 -75.18 -38.55
C ALA A 31 -10.03 -74.12 -37.76
N GLU A 32 -8.69 -74.20 -37.75
CA GLU A 32 -7.83 -73.17 -37.17
C GLU A 32 -7.90 -71.86 -37.97
N ALA A 33 -7.88 -71.93 -39.31
CA ALA A 33 -8.03 -70.76 -40.15
C ALA A 33 -9.40 -70.08 -39.99
N GLU A 34 -10.49 -70.85 -39.89
CA GLU A 34 -11.84 -70.32 -39.62
C GLU A 34 -11.89 -69.62 -38.26
N LYS A 35 -11.30 -70.20 -37.21
CA LYS A 35 -11.20 -69.54 -35.89
C LYS A 35 -10.42 -68.23 -35.95
N LEU A 36 -9.33 -68.18 -36.73
CA LEU A 36 -8.57 -66.94 -36.91
C LEU A 36 -9.36 -65.88 -37.69
N VAL A 37 -10.15 -66.29 -38.69
CA VAL A 37 -11.03 -65.38 -39.44
C VAL A 37 -12.13 -64.82 -38.55
N GLU A 38 -12.76 -65.65 -37.72
CA GLU A 38 -13.79 -65.19 -36.77
C GLU A 38 -13.19 -64.26 -35.69
N ALA A 39 -12.00 -64.58 -35.18
CA ALA A 39 -11.29 -63.69 -34.26
C ALA A 39 -10.92 -62.34 -34.92
N ALA A 40 -10.51 -62.35 -36.18
CA ALA A 40 -10.22 -61.13 -36.94
C ALA A 40 -11.48 -60.28 -37.19
N ARG A 41 -12.64 -60.92 -37.48
CA ARG A 41 -13.93 -60.23 -37.62
C ARG A 41 -14.39 -59.60 -36.31
N ALA A 42 -14.34 -60.36 -35.22
CA ALA A 42 -14.68 -59.84 -33.89
C ALA A 42 -13.75 -58.68 -33.47
N GLY A 43 -12.45 -58.79 -33.79
CA GLY A 43 -11.49 -57.70 -33.57
C GLY A 43 -11.80 -56.45 -34.39
N ALA A 44 -12.18 -56.60 -35.66
CA ALA A 44 -12.56 -55.48 -36.52
C ALA A 44 -13.84 -54.78 -36.01
N GLU A 45 -14.86 -55.53 -35.61
CA GLU A 45 -16.09 -54.97 -35.03
C GLU A 45 -15.82 -54.22 -33.71
N GLN A 46 -14.92 -54.75 -32.87
CA GLN A 46 -14.55 -54.08 -31.63
C GLN A 46 -13.81 -52.78 -31.89
N LEU A 47 -12.88 -52.76 -32.86
CA LEU A 47 -12.17 -51.55 -33.26
C LEU A 47 -13.12 -50.48 -33.83
N GLU A 48 -14.15 -50.87 -34.59
CA GLU A 48 -15.16 -49.91 -35.04
C GLU A 48 -15.97 -49.32 -33.88
N LYS A 49 -16.36 -50.13 -32.90
CA LYS A 49 -17.05 -49.66 -31.68
C LYS A 49 -16.18 -48.71 -30.87
N ASP A 50 -14.92 -49.06 -30.67
CA ASP A 50 -13.95 -48.24 -29.94
C ASP A 50 -13.69 -46.91 -30.66
N ARG A 51 -13.60 -46.95 -31.99
CA ARG A 51 -13.47 -45.74 -32.82
C ARG A 51 -14.69 -44.83 -32.70
N ALA A 52 -15.91 -45.39 -32.72
CA ALA A 52 -17.13 -44.62 -32.55
C ALA A 52 -17.24 -44.00 -31.14
N ALA A 53 -16.84 -44.74 -30.10
CA ALA A 53 -16.81 -44.23 -28.73
C ALA A 53 -15.81 -43.07 -28.58
N PHE A 54 -14.62 -43.19 -29.20
CA PHE A 54 -13.61 -42.15 -29.19
C PHE A 54 -14.11 -40.86 -29.88
N GLU A 55 -14.74 -40.95 -31.04
CA GLU A 55 -15.30 -39.77 -31.73
C GLU A 55 -16.40 -39.08 -30.91
N LYS A 56 -17.25 -39.86 -30.22
CA LYS A 56 -18.26 -39.30 -29.31
C LYS A 56 -17.62 -38.55 -28.14
N GLN A 57 -16.59 -39.13 -27.53
CA GLN A 57 -15.85 -38.47 -26.46
C GLN A 57 -15.19 -37.18 -26.95
N LYS A 58 -14.58 -37.20 -28.14
CA LYS A 58 -13.98 -36.03 -28.78
C LYS A 58 -14.99 -34.90 -28.97
N GLN A 59 -16.16 -35.18 -29.53
CA GLN A 59 -17.23 -34.19 -29.68
C GLN A 59 -17.67 -33.58 -28.34
N THR A 60 -17.76 -34.42 -27.29
CA THR A 60 -18.12 -33.96 -25.95
C THR A 60 -17.05 -33.04 -25.36
N SER A 61 -15.77 -33.38 -25.56
CA SER A 61 -14.63 -32.56 -25.14
C SER A 61 -14.54 -31.23 -25.89
N GLU A 62 -14.78 -31.23 -27.20
CA GLU A 62 -14.84 -30.02 -28.02
C GLU A 62 -15.99 -29.12 -27.55
N TRP A 63 -17.16 -29.70 -27.27
CA TRP A 63 -18.29 -28.95 -26.73
C TRP A 63 -17.97 -28.32 -25.37
N ALA A 64 -17.37 -29.08 -24.44
CA ALA A 64 -16.92 -28.56 -23.14
C ALA A 64 -15.88 -27.43 -23.30
N ALA A 65 -14.91 -27.58 -24.21
CA ALA A 65 -13.93 -26.55 -24.51
C ALA A 65 -14.57 -25.28 -25.08
N THR A 66 -15.58 -25.41 -25.97
CA THR A 66 -16.30 -24.23 -26.48
C THR A 66 -17.14 -23.52 -25.41
N ALA A 67 -17.72 -24.27 -24.46
CA ALA A 67 -18.46 -23.71 -23.34
C ALA A 67 -17.53 -22.94 -22.38
N GLN A 68 -16.39 -23.52 -22.03
CA GLN A 68 -15.35 -22.86 -21.23
C GLN A 68 -14.80 -21.63 -21.94
N LEU A 69 -14.52 -21.70 -23.24
CA LEU A 69 -14.05 -20.56 -24.02
C LEU A 69 -15.05 -19.40 -24.05
N LYS A 70 -16.36 -19.70 -24.11
CA LYS A 70 -17.41 -18.67 -23.96
C LYS A 70 -17.37 -18.02 -22.59
N GLN A 71 -17.23 -18.80 -21.52
CA GLN A 71 -17.12 -18.26 -20.16
C GLN A 71 -15.90 -17.34 -19.99
N VAL A 72 -14.73 -17.79 -20.46
CA VAL A 72 -13.50 -16.98 -20.43
C VAL A 72 -13.65 -15.68 -21.21
N ARG A 73 -14.29 -15.70 -22.38
CA ARG A 73 -14.56 -14.47 -23.16
C ARG A 73 -15.50 -13.50 -22.43
N THR A 74 -16.52 -14.01 -21.74
CA THR A 74 -17.43 -13.18 -20.94
C THR A 74 -16.70 -12.53 -19.77
N LEU A 75 -15.90 -13.31 -19.03
CA LEU A 75 -15.08 -12.78 -17.92
C LEU A 75 -14.06 -11.75 -18.40
N ALA A 76 -13.38 -12.02 -19.52
CA ALA A 76 -12.44 -11.07 -20.13
C ALA A 76 -13.12 -9.74 -20.50
N LYS A 77 -14.37 -9.80 -20.99
CA LYS A 77 -15.14 -8.60 -21.31
C LYS A 77 -15.52 -7.82 -20.05
N LEU A 78 -15.99 -8.49 -18.99
CA LEU A 78 -16.30 -7.85 -17.71
C LEU A 78 -15.08 -7.16 -17.11
N LEU A 79 -13.93 -7.85 -17.08
CA LEU A 79 -12.67 -7.26 -16.61
C LEU A 79 -12.24 -6.04 -17.43
N SER A 80 -12.45 -6.08 -18.75
CA SER A 80 -12.16 -4.93 -19.61
C SER A 80 -13.07 -3.73 -19.31
N ASP A 81 -14.36 -3.98 -19.09
CA ASP A 81 -15.35 -2.94 -18.75
C ASP A 81 -15.08 -2.34 -17.36
N GLU A 82 -14.73 -3.17 -16.38
CA GLU A 82 -14.30 -2.73 -15.04
C GLU A 82 -13.04 -1.88 -15.11
N ARG A 83 -12.01 -2.32 -15.85
CA ARG A 83 -10.78 -1.54 -16.04
C ARG A 83 -11.06 -0.17 -16.65
N LYS A 84 -12.00 -0.10 -17.60
CA LYS A 84 -12.44 1.17 -18.20
C LYS A 84 -13.13 2.06 -17.17
N ASN A 85 -14.05 1.51 -16.38
CA ASN A 85 -14.75 2.23 -15.32
C ASN A 85 -13.77 2.81 -14.28
N TRP A 86 -12.82 2.01 -13.81
CA TRP A 86 -11.78 2.44 -12.88
C TRP A 86 -10.91 3.57 -13.45
N ASN A 87 -10.50 3.47 -14.71
CA ASN A 87 -9.75 4.54 -15.37
C ASN A 87 -10.56 5.83 -15.48
N GLU A 88 -11.86 5.75 -15.80
CA GLU A 88 -12.74 6.93 -15.87
C GLU A 88 -12.91 7.57 -14.48
N LYS A 89 -13.12 6.76 -13.43
CA LYS A 89 -13.20 7.24 -12.04
C LYS A 89 -11.92 7.94 -11.61
N LEU A 90 -10.76 7.29 -11.78
CA LEU A 90 -9.46 7.86 -11.43
C LEU A 90 -9.15 9.13 -12.23
N SER A 91 -9.52 9.18 -13.52
CA SER A 91 -9.37 10.38 -14.34
C SER A 91 -10.23 11.54 -13.82
N ASN A 92 -11.49 11.26 -13.47
CA ASN A 92 -12.39 12.26 -12.91
C ASN A 92 -11.93 12.76 -11.53
N GLU A 93 -11.46 11.87 -10.67
CA GLU A 93 -10.88 12.25 -9.37
C GLU A 93 -9.61 13.08 -9.53
N ARG A 94 -8.70 12.68 -10.42
CA ARG A 94 -7.51 13.47 -10.75
C ARG A 94 -7.88 14.86 -11.24
N LYS A 95 -8.90 14.97 -12.09
CA LYS A 95 -9.39 16.27 -12.59
C LYS A 95 -9.94 17.13 -11.45
N LYS A 96 -10.79 16.57 -10.58
CA LYS A 96 -11.32 17.27 -9.39
C LYS A 96 -10.21 17.71 -8.44
N TRP A 97 -9.23 16.85 -8.20
CA TRP A 97 -8.08 17.17 -7.35
C TRP A 97 -7.26 18.31 -7.94
N ASN A 98 -6.94 18.27 -9.24
CA ASN A 98 -6.25 19.35 -9.94
C ASN A 98 -7.02 20.67 -9.88
N GLU A 99 -8.34 20.65 -10.09
CA GLU A 99 -9.19 21.85 -9.99
C GLU A 99 -9.22 22.42 -8.57
N SER A 100 -9.29 21.56 -7.55
CA SER A 100 -9.22 21.98 -6.15
C SER A 100 -7.86 22.58 -5.80
N TRP A 101 -6.78 21.94 -6.25
CA TRP A 101 -5.41 22.41 -6.03
C TRP A 101 -5.17 23.76 -6.72
N ALA A 102 -5.66 23.93 -7.94
CA ALA A 102 -5.59 25.21 -8.65
C ALA A 102 -6.31 26.33 -7.87
N LYS A 103 -7.52 26.07 -7.35
CA LYS A 103 -8.25 27.04 -6.51
C LYS A 103 -7.53 27.39 -5.21
N GLN A 104 -6.90 26.41 -4.56
CA GLN A 104 -6.09 26.67 -3.37
C GLN A 104 -4.86 27.51 -3.70
N ASN A 105 -4.20 27.23 -4.82
CA ASN A 105 -3.02 27.96 -5.25
C ASN A 105 -3.37 29.43 -5.62
N ASP A 106 -4.49 29.66 -6.31
CA ASP A 106 -5.01 31.01 -6.57
C ASP A 106 -5.31 31.77 -5.27
N THR A 107 -5.92 31.12 -4.28
CA THR A 107 -6.19 31.71 -2.96
C THR A 107 -4.88 32.09 -2.26
N LEU A 108 -3.88 31.21 -2.26
CA LEU A 108 -2.56 31.47 -1.69
C LEU A 108 -1.83 32.60 -2.42
N PHE A 109 -1.95 32.66 -3.75
CA PHE A 109 -1.38 33.74 -4.54
C PHE A 109 -1.99 35.09 -4.16
N ARG A 110 -3.31 35.17 -4.05
CA ARG A 110 -4.01 36.40 -3.60
C ARG A 110 -3.59 36.79 -2.18
N ALA A 111 -3.56 35.84 -1.25
CA ALA A 111 -3.14 36.10 0.13
C ALA A 111 -1.69 36.61 0.20
N ARG A 112 -0.77 36.09 -0.62
CA ARG A 112 0.60 36.60 -0.73
C ARG A 112 0.65 38.02 -1.26
N GLN A 113 -0.19 38.34 -2.25
CA GLN A 113 -0.27 39.67 -2.83
C GLN A 113 -0.82 40.68 -1.81
N GLU A 114 -1.88 40.31 -1.09
CA GLU A 114 -2.43 41.10 0.01
C GLU A 114 -1.42 41.32 1.13
N LEU A 115 -0.67 40.29 1.52
CA LEU A 115 0.39 40.39 2.53
C LEU A 115 1.53 41.32 2.08
N THR A 116 1.86 41.30 0.79
CA THR A 116 2.86 42.22 0.20
C THR A 116 2.36 43.66 0.25
N ASN A 117 1.09 43.90 -0.10
CA ASN A 117 0.47 45.21 -0.02
C ASN A 117 0.40 45.71 1.43
N ALA A 118 0.03 44.85 2.39
CA ALA A 118 -0.01 45.18 3.81
C ALA A 118 1.39 45.53 4.35
N ARG A 119 2.43 44.80 3.93
CA ARG A 119 3.83 45.15 4.27
C ARG A 119 4.23 46.51 3.72
N ALA A 120 3.88 46.82 2.46
CA ALA A 120 4.15 48.13 1.87
C ALA A 120 3.42 49.26 2.62
N ALA A 121 2.16 49.05 3.00
CA ALA A 121 1.39 50.00 3.81
C ALA A 121 2.02 50.20 5.20
N ASN A 122 2.48 49.14 5.86
CA ASN A 122 3.20 49.24 7.14
C ASN A 122 4.51 50.04 7.03
N VAL A 123 5.26 49.87 5.94
CA VAL A 123 6.47 50.69 5.70
C VAL A 123 6.10 52.16 5.52
N ALA A 124 5.01 52.47 4.82
CA ALA A 124 4.53 53.84 4.67
C ALA A 124 4.11 54.45 6.01
N LEU A 125 3.31 53.73 6.80
CA LEU A 125 2.91 54.14 8.14
C LEU A 125 4.12 54.33 9.07
N GLY A 126 5.15 53.48 8.96
CA GLY A 126 6.40 53.66 9.69
C GLY A 126 7.14 54.96 9.34
N LYS A 127 7.14 55.34 8.06
CA LYS A 127 7.71 56.63 7.60
C LYS A 127 6.88 57.82 8.09
N GLU A 128 5.56 57.73 8.03
CA GLU A 128 4.66 58.77 8.55
C GLU A 128 4.84 58.95 10.06
N LYS A 129 4.96 57.84 10.80
CA LYS A 129 5.24 57.86 12.23
C LYS A 129 6.57 58.55 12.54
N ALA A 130 7.64 58.21 11.83
CA ALA A 130 8.94 58.85 12.00
C ALA A 130 8.89 60.36 11.68
N ALA A 131 8.12 60.77 10.66
CA ALA A 131 7.91 62.17 10.35
C ALA A 131 7.14 62.90 11.46
N ALA A 132 6.09 62.28 12.01
CA ALA A 132 5.33 62.81 13.14
C ALA A 132 6.20 62.94 14.40
N GLU A 133 7.03 61.94 14.70
CA GLU A 133 7.99 61.99 15.82
C GLU A 133 9.03 63.12 15.62
N ALA A 134 9.55 63.31 14.41
CA ALA A 134 10.46 64.41 14.11
C ALA A 134 9.81 65.80 14.28
N ILE A 135 8.53 65.94 13.95
CA ILE A 135 7.75 67.16 14.19
C ILE A 135 7.57 67.39 15.70
N ALA A 136 7.24 66.34 16.47
CA ALA A 136 7.10 66.42 17.91
C ALA A 136 8.41 66.83 18.61
N VAL A 137 9.55 66.26 18.20
CA VAL A 137 10.87 66.64 18.73
C VAL A 137 11.20 68.11 18.41
N LYS A 138 10.91 68.58 17.20
CA LYS A 138 11.10 70.00 16.84
C LYS A 138 10.20 70.92 17.68
N ALA A 139 8.97 70.51 17.96
CA ALA A 139 8.07 71.25 18.83
C ALA A 139 8.61 71.36 20.27
N GLN A 140 9.11 70.25 20.83
CA GLN A 140 9.76 70.26 22.16
C GLN A 140 11.02 71.12 22.19
N GLN A 141 11.84 71.10 21.13
CA GLN A 141 13.01 71.97 21.03
C GLN A 141 12.62 73.46 20.94
N ALA A 142 11.55 73.78 20.21
CA ALA A 142 11.01 75.15 20.16
C ALA A 142 10.47 75.60 21.52
N GLU A 143 9.80 74.72 22.25
CA GLU A 143 9.31 74.98 23.61
C GLU A 143 10.48 75.19 24.60
N ALA A 144 11.51 74.36 24.54
CA ALA A 144 12.73 74.53 25.34
C ALA A 144 13.47 75.84 24.99
N GLY A 145 13.52 76.20 23.71
CA GLY A 145 14.07 77.48 23.25
C GLY A 145 13.25 78.68 23.76
N ALA A 146 11.92 78.57 23.75
CA ALA A 146 11.02 79.59 24.29
C ALA A 146 11.14 79.72 25.81
N MET A 147 11.24 78.59 26.54
CA MET A 147 11.52 78.57 27.98
C MET A 147 12.85 79.26 28.30
N LYS A 148 13.92 78.96 27.54
CA LYS A 148 15.22 79.58 27.73
C LYS A 148 15.21 81.08 27.42
N ALA A 149 14.54 81.49 26.34
CA ALA A 149 14.36 82.90 26.02
C ALA A 149 13.51 83.63 27.09
N LEU A 150 12.54 82.94 27.69
CA LEU A 150 11.72 83.45 28.79
C LEU A 150 12.52 83.56 30.09
N GLU A 151 13.46 82.66 30.33
CA GLU A 151 14.38 82.72 31.47
C GLU A 151 15.45 83.81 31.29
N GLU A 152 16.01 83.95 30.09
CA GLU A 152 16.88 85.07 29.72
C GLU A 152 16.14 86.42 29.77
N ALA A 153 14.85 86.46 29.37
CA ALA A 153 14.00 87.63 29.51
C ALA A 153 13.63 87.93 30.98
N LYS A 154 13.50 86.91 31.84
CA LYS A 154 13.33 87.08 33.29
C LYS A 154 14.62 87.59 33.94
N GLU A 155 15.80 87.13 33.51
CA GLU A 155 17.08 87.65 33.98
C GLU A 155 17.35 89.07 33.48
N ALA A 156 17.03 89.38 32.23
CA ALA A 156 17.05 90.73 31.69
C ALA A 156 16.00 91.61 32.38
N GLY A 157 14.84 91.05 32.72
CA GLY A 157 13.79 91.68 33.52
C GLY A 157 14.21 91.92 34.96
N ALA A 158 15.03 91.07 35.58
CA ALA A 158 15.61 91.29 36.90
C ALA A 158 16.74 92.35 36.86
N ARG A 159 17.50 92.42 35.76
CA ARG A 159 18.47 93.50 35.51
C ARG A 159 17.77 94.83 35.17
N ALA A 160 16.61 94.78 34.52
CA ALA A 160 15.76 95.94 34.23
C ALA A 160 14.99 96.38 35.47
N ALA A 161 14.46 95.49 36.32
CA ALA A 161 13.79 95.82 37.57
C ALA A 161 14.74 96.53 38.55
N LYS A 162 16.04 96.20 38.53
CA LYS A 162 17.08 96.92 39.27
C LYS A 162 17.42 98.31 38.69
N ALA A 163 16.92 98.64 37.49
CA ALA A 163 17.03 99.95 36.84
C ALA A 163 15.67 100.68 36.73
N LEU A 164 14.55 99.98 36.94
CA LEU A 164 13.16 100.48 36.85
C LEU A 164 12.61 100.91 38.22
N GLU A 165 13.26 100.50 39.32
CA GLU A 165 13.13 101.17 40.63
C GLU A 165 13.64 102.63 40.57
N GLU A 166 14.40 103.02 39.53
CA GLU A 166 14.79 104.41 39.24
C GLU A 166 13.93 105.10 38.16
N ALA A 167 12.91 104.44 37.60
CA ALA A 167 12.13 105.03 36.51
C ALA A 167 10.66 104.61 36.50
N GLU A 168 9.95 104.88 37.59
CA GLU A 168 8.49 104.94 37.55
C GLU A 168 8.03 106.22 36.84
N GLU A 169 7.59 106.11 35.58
CA GLU A 169 6.42 106.87 35.09
C GLU A 169 5.88 106.34 33.73
N LYS A 170 4.55 106.15 33.65
CA LYS A 170 3.64 105.98 32.48
C LYS A 170 3.11 104.58 32.08
N GLU A 171 2.26 104.05 32.96
CA GLU A 171 0.80 103.85 32.77
C GLU A 171 0.23 103.87 31.31
N SER A 172 -0.03 102.68 30.74
CA SER A 172 -1.08 102.32 29.73
C SER A 172 -0.72 101.17 28.75
N ARG A 173 0.46 100.55 28.86
CA ARG A 173 0.85 99.38 28.02
C ARG A 173 0.75 98.00 28.70
N SER A 174 0.52 97.90 30.01
CA SER A 174 0.49 96.60 30.71
C SER A 174 -0.84 95.85 30.58
N SER A 175 -1.98 96.54 30.56
CA SER A 175 -3.30 95.88 30.55
C SER A 175 -3.59 95.12 29.26
N LYS A 176 -3.11 95.60 28.10
CA LYS A 176 -3.34 94.95 26.80
C LYS A 176 -2.43 93.73 26.57
N ALA A 177 -1.17 93.81 27.00
CA ALA A 177 -0.24 92.68 26.95
C ALA A 177 -0.65 91.55 27.91
N LEU A 178 -1.26 91.89 29.05
CA LEU A 178 -1.74 90.92 30.04
C LEU A 178 -3.04 90.24 29.59
N GLU A 179 -3.93 90.96 28.88
CA GLU A 179 -5.10 90.33 28.23
C GLU A 179 -4.69 89.37 27.09
N GLU A 180 -3.77 89.76 26.21
CA GLU A 180 -3.29 88.90 25.11
C GLU A 180 -2.56 87.66 25.66
N ALA A 181 -1.76 87.80 26.72
CA ALA A 181 -1.13 86.67 27.39
C ALA A 181 -2.14 85.73 28.07
N ASN A 182 -3.21 86.26 28.67
CA ASN A 182 -4.27 85.43 29.25
C ASN A 182 -5.11 84.73 28.18
N ALA A 183 -5.39 85.38 27.05
CA ALA A 183 -6.09 84.76 25.93
C ALA A 183 -5.29 83.59 25.32
N GLU A 184 -3.98 83.75 25.19
CA GLU A 184 -3.10 82.71 24.65
C GLU A 184 -2.91 81.56 25.65
N ARG A 185 -2.82 81.86 26.95
CA ARG A 185 -2.83 80.84 28.02
C ARG A 185 -4.10 79.99 27.98
N ILE A 186 -5.28 80.60 27.80
CA ILE A 186 -6.55 79.86 27.69
C ILE A 186 -6.57 78.98 26.42
N ARG A 187 -5.96 79.42 25.32
CA ARG A 187 -5.83 78.60 24.11
C ARG A 187 -4.90 77.41 24.33
N LEU A 188 -3.74 77.63 24.94
CA LEU A 188 -2.78 76.57 25.26
C LEU A 188 -3.38 75.55 26.23
N ASP A 189 -4.09 76.00 27.26
CA ASP A 189 -4.79 75.12 28.20
C ASP A 189 -5.80 74.19 27.49
N LYS A 190 -6.51 74.71 26.46
CA LYS A 190 -7.42 73.89 25.63
C LYS A 190 -6.67 72.88 24.76
N VAL A 191 -5.54 73.27 24.17
CA VAL A 191 -4.71 72.37 23.35
C VAL A 191 -4.13 71.26 24.23
N VAL A 192 -3.60 71.60 25.40
CA VAL A 192 -3.09 70.62 26.38
C VAL A 192 -4.19 69.64 26.79
N ALA A 193 -5.40 70.12 27.08
CA ALA A 193 -6.53 69.24 27.41
C ALA A 193 -6.89 68.28 26.26
N SER A 194 -6.89 68.76 25.00
CA SER A 194 -7.14 67.89 23.83
C SER A 194 -6.05 66.84 23.62
N LEU A 195 -4.78 67.21 23.78
CA LEU A 195 -3.65 66.31 23.65
C LEU A 195 -3.64 65.25 24.75
N GLN A 196 -3.99 65.65 25.97
CA GLN A 196 -4.10 64.73 27.11
C GLN A 196 -5.21 63.69 26.89
N ALA A 197 -6.34 64.10 26.31
CA ALA A 197 -7.41 63.16 25.92
C ALA A 197 -6.95 62.17 24.82
N GLU A 198 -6.21 62.66 23.81
CA GLU A 198 -5.71 61.79 22.74
C GLU A 198 -4.63 60.81 23.24
N VAL A 199 -3.75 61.24 24.15
CA VAL A 199 -2.76 60.35 24.81
C VAL A 199 -3.47 59.25 25.57
N GLN A 200 -4.51 59.56 26.36
CA GLN A 200 -5.26 58.53 27.07
C GLN A 200 -5.97 57.55 26.13
N ALA A 201 -6.55 58.04 25.02
CA ALA A 201 -7.15 57.15 24.01
C ALA A 201 -6.12 56.22 23.37
N ARG A 202 -4.91 56.71 23.08
CA ARG A 202 -3.82 55.90 22.54
C ARG A 202 -3.27 54.91 23.55
N GLU A 203 -3.16 55.28 24.83
CA GLU A 203 -2.76 54.35 25.89
C GLU A 203 -3.72 53.16 26.01
N VAL A 204 -5.03 53.39 25.90
CA VAL A 204 -6.04 52.31 25.90
C VAL A 204 -5.85 51.43 24.66
N ALA A 205 -5.65 52.01 23.48
CA ALA A 205 -5.42 51.24 22.25
C ALA A 205 -4.13 50.42 22.29
N VAL A 206 -3.06 50.94 22.89
CA VAL A 206 -1.79 50.21 23.09
C VAL A 206 -2.01 49.03 24.04
N LYS A 207 -2.76 49.20 25.13
CA LYS A 207 -3.09 48.09 26.04
C LYS A 207 -3.87 46.98 25.35
N ASP A 208 -4.88 47.33 24.53
CA ASP A 208 -5.62 46.36 23.73
C ASP A 208 -4.71 45.62 22.73
N LEU A 209 -3.87 46.36 22.00
CA LEU A 209 -2.93 45.77 21.06
C LEU A 209 -1.94 44.83 21.75
N THR A 210 -1.39 45.21 22.91
CA THR A 210 -0.49 44.35 23.69
C THR A 210 -1.20 43.06 24.10
N ALA A 211 -2.44 43.12 24.59
CA ALA A 211 -3.20 41.93 24.95
C ALA A 211 -3.44 41.01 23.73
N ARG A 212 -3.77 41.58 22.57
CA ARG A 212 -3.96 40.82 21.33
C ARG A 212 -2.66 40.20 20.80
N VAL A 213 -1.53 40.87 20.97
CA VAL A 213 -0.20 40.35 20.61
C VAL A 213 0.16 39.18 21.50
N SER A 214 -0.01 39.29 22.82
CA SER A 214 0.25 38.16 23.73
C SER A 214 -0.59 36.92 23.40
N VAL A 215 -1.88 37.09 23.09
CA VAL A 215 -2.74 35.98 22.66
C VAL A 215 -2.30 35.41 21.30
N ALA A 216 -1.75 36.23 20.40
CA ALA A 216 -1.22 35.75 19.13
C ALA A 216 0.10 34.98 19.31
N GLU A 217 0.95 35.40 20.24
CA GLU A 217 2.19 34.70 20.62
C GLU A 217 1.87 33.32 21.22
N GLU A 218 0.95 33.24 22.18
CA GLU A 218 0.51 31.95 22.76
C GLU A 218 -0.03 30.98 21.69
N ARG A 219 -0.78 31.50 20.70
CA ARG A 219 -1.26 30.70 19.57
C ARG A 219 -0.14 30.25 18.64
N ALA A 220 0.89 31.07 18.45
CA ALA A 220 2.05 30.72 17.64
C ALA A 220 2.86 29.61 18.31
N ASP A 221 3.09 29.71 19.62
CA ASP A 221 3.78 28.69 20.41
C ASP A 221 3.02 27.36 20.38
N ALA A 222 1.70 27.39 20.60
CA ALA A 222 0.86 26.19 20.51
C ALA A 222 0.90 25.55 19.10
N ALA A 223 1.00 26.35 18.05
CA ALA A 223 1.13 25.86 16.68
C ALA A 223 2.50 25.21 16.41
N VAL A 224 3.58 25.71 17.03
CA VAL A 224 4.92 25.11 16.96
C VAL A 224 4.92 23.75 17.64
N GLU A 225 4.37 23.65 18.85
CA GLU A 225 4.26 22.37 19.58
C GLU A 225 3.45 21.34 18.79
N ALA A 226 2.32 21.75 18.20
CA ALA A 226 1.51 20.87 17.35
C ALA A 226 2.29 20.38 16.11
N LYS A 227 3.11 21.26 15.51
CA LYS A 227 3.96 20.91 14.37
C LYS A 227 5.05 19.91 14.77
N ASP A 228 5.66 20.07 15.94
CA ASP A 228 6.72 19.17 16.42
C ASP A 228 6.14 17.81 16.85
N ALA A 229 4.94 17.78 17.43
CA ALA A 229 4.19 16.54 17.67
C ALA A 229 3.85 15.81 16.37
N LEU A 230 3.41 16.54 15.33
CA LEU A 230 3.17 15.97 14.00
C LEU A 230 4.45 15.44 13.34
N ALA A 231 5.57 16.15 13.49
CA ALA A 231 6.87 15.69 12.98
C ALA A 231 7.29 14.37 13.65
N SER A 232 7.13 14.29 14.97
CA SER A 232 7.42 13.06 15.73
C SER A 232 6.53 11.90 15.30
N SER A 233 5.23 12.14 15.10
CA SER A 233 4.30 11.13 14.58
C SER A 233 4.65 10.68 13.16
N LEU A 234 5.12 11.59 12.30
CA LEU A 234 5.55 11.26 10.95
C LEU A 234 6.81 10.39 10.95
N ASP A 235 7.77 10.66 11.83
CA ASP A 235 8.99 9.87 11.92
C ASP A 235 8.70 8.47 12.49
N GLN A 236 7.78 8.36 13.45
CA GLN A 236 7.26 7.06 13.91
C GLN A 236 6.63 6.26 12.76
N LEU A 237 5.75 6.89 11.96
CA LEU A 237 5.12 6.23 10.81
C LEU A 237 6.14 5.77 9.75
N LYS A 238 7.25 6.50 9.57
CA LYS A 238 8.33 6.07 8.67
C LYS A 238 9.05 4.85 9.24
N ALA A 239 9.35 4.83 10.53
CA ALA A 239 9.99 3.68 11.20
C ALA A 239 9.11 2.43 11.12
N ASP A 240 7.81 2.59 11.38
CA ASP A 240 6.81 1.52 11.28
C ASP A 240 6.72 0.96 9.86
N ARG A 241 6.68 1.84 8.86
CA ARG A 241 6.68 1.45 7.44
C ARG A 241 7.95 0.69 7.06
N GLU A 242 9.10 1.14 7.51
CA GLU A 242 10.38 0.50 7.19
C GLU A 242 10.49 -0.89 7.84
N TRP A 243 10.00 -1.02 9.07
CA TRP A 243 9.91 -2.31 9.75
C TRP A 243 9.00 -3.30 9.00
N LEU A 244 7.80 -2.87 8.59
CA LEU A 244 6.89 -3.71 7.79
C LEU A 244 7.51 -4.14 6.46
N ARG A 245 8.25 -3.24 5.82
CA ARG A 245 8.92 -3.49 4.53
C ARG A 245 10.05 -4.50 4.65
N THR A 246 10.82 -4.44 5.72
CA THR A 246 12.06 -5.21 5.88
C THR A 246 11.81 -6.55 6.55
N HIS A 247 10.94 -6.59 7.56
CA HIS A 247 10.76 -7.75 8.43
C HIS A 247 9.31 -8.25 8.45
N GLY A 248 8.33 -7.34 8.52
CA GLY A 248 6.94 -7.70 8.79
C GLY A 248 6.33 -8.71 7.81
N ILE A 249 6.41 -8.46 6.50
CA ILE A 249 5.82 -9.38 5.50
C ILE A 249 6.50 -10.75 5.53
N ALA A 250 7.83 -10.78 5.63
CA ALA A 250 8.57 -12.03 5.63
C ALA A 250 8.21 -12.91 6.85
N ARG A 251 8.10 -12.30 8.04
CA ARG A 251 7.74 -13.00 9.28
C ARG A 251 6.31 -13.50 9.31
N ILE A 252 5.37 -12.71 8.78
CA ILE A 252 3.96 -13.15 8.66
C ILE A 252 3.88 -14.37 7.73
N VAL A 253 4.61 -14.34 6.60
CA VAL A 253 4.64 -15.49 5.67
C VAL A 253 5.29 -16.71 6.31
N GLU A 254 6.41 -16.53 7.03
CA GLU A 254 7.08 -17.60 7.77
C GLU A 254 6.13 -18.26 8.79
N ALA A 255 5.45 -17.47 9.62
CA ALA A 255 4.49 -17.98 10.60
C ALA A 255 3.30 -18.73 9.97
N ILE A 256 2.83 -18.31 8.79
CA ILE A 256 1.79 -19.03 8.03
C ILE A 256 2.31 -20.36 7.50
N MET A 257 3.55 -20.41 7.03
CA MET A 257 4.17 -21.65 6.53
C MET A 257 4.46 -22.64 7.66
N ASP A 258 4.85 -22.15 8.83
CA ASP A 258 5.19 -22.96 10.01
C ASP A 258 3.97 -23.33 10.87
N ALA A 259 2.78 -22.82 10.55
CA ALA A 259 1.56 -23.14 11.26
C ALA A 259 1.29 -24.66 11.23
N PRO A 260 0.96 -25.28 12.38
CA PRO A 260 0.75 -26.72 12.46
C PRO A 260 -0.41 -27.20 11.58
N GLU A 261 -1.42 -26.36 11.35
CA GLU A 261 -2.53 -26.61 10.43
C GLU A 261 -2.05 -26.70 8.98
N THR A 262 -1.11 -25.83 8.57
CA THR A 262 -0.47 -25.87 7.25
C THR A 262 0.31 -27.16 7.07
N ALA A 263 1.12 -27.54 8.06
CA ALA A 263 1.92 -28.77 8.03
C ALA A 263 1.04 -30.03 7.95
N ALA A 264 0.04 -30.14 8.82
CA ALA A 264 -0.88 -31.28 8.88
C ALA A 264 -1.70 -31.42 7.59
N GLY A 265 -2.19 -30.29 7.04
CA GLY A 265 -2.92 -30.27 5.79
C GLY A 265 -2.08 -30.68 4.59
N LEU A 266 -0.83 -30.20 4.49
CA LEU A 266 0.10 -30.60 3.43
C LEU A 266 0.41 -32.09 3.48
N ASP A 267 0.62 -32.64 4.68
CA ASP A 267 0.93 -34.06 4.84
C ASP A 267 -0.25 -34.96 4.45
N LEU A 268 -1.47 -34.56 4.79
CA LEU A 268 -2.69 -35.24 4.31
C LEU A 268 -2.79 -35.20 2.78
N VAL A 269 -2.57 -34.04 2.15
CA VAL A 269 -2.58 -33.92 0.69
C VAL A 269 -1.53 -34.81 0.04
N LYS A 270 -0.29 -34.85 0.58
CA LYS A 270 0.79 -35.73 0.10
C LYS A 270 0.42 -37.20 0.22
N GLU A 271 -0.21 -37.61 1.31
CA GLU A 271 -0.67 -38.99 1.51
C GLU A 271 -1.73 -39.37 0.48
N ARG A 272 -2.78 -38.56 0.32
CA ARG A 272 -3.84 -38.83 -0.66
C ARG A 272 -3.32 -38.80 -2.10
N ALA A 273 -2.35 -37.94 -2.40
CA ALA A 273 -1.73 -37.87 -3.72
C ALA A 273 -0.94 -39.15 -4.04
N ARG A 274 -0.21 -39.69 -3.05
CA ARG A 274 0.46 -40.99 -3.18
C ARG A 274 -0.56 -42.10 -3.46
N ASP A 275 -1.65 -42.18 -2.71
CA ASP A 275 -2.69 -43.20 -2.91
C ASP A 275 -3.33 -43.12 -4.30
N ALA A 276 -3.67 -41.91 -4.76
CA ALA A 276 -4.21 -41.69 -6.09
C ALA A 276 -3.21 -42.08 -7.19
N GLY A 277 -1.93 -41.73 -7.03
CA GLY A 277 -0.85 -42.12 -7.92
C GLY A 277 -0.61 -43.62 -7.97
N PHE A 278 -0.65 -44.31 -6.82
CA PHE A 278 -0.55 -45.77 -6.74
C PHE A 278 -1.71 -46.45 -7.48
N LYS A 279 -2.95 -45.98 -7.30
CA LYS A 279 -4.11 -46.51 -8.04
C LYS A 279 -3.97 -46.31 -9.55
N ALA A 280 -3.57 -45.11 -9.98
CA ALA A 280 -3.36 -44.81 -11.40
C ALA A 280 -2.26 -45.68 -12.02
N GLY A 281 -1.12 -45.83 -11.34
CA GLY A 281 -0.02 -46.69 -11.76
C GLY A 281 -0.42 -48.17 -11.85
N TYR A 282 -1.13 -48.68 -10.82
CA TYR A 282 -1.63 -50.05 -10.80
C TYR A 282 -2.59 -50.34 -11.97
N ASN A 283 -3.54 -49.44 -12.23
CA ASN A 283 -4.46 -49.56 -13.37
C ASN A 283 -3.72 -49.59 -14.71
N ARG A 284 -2.64 -48.81 -14.85
CA ARG A 284 -1.77 -48.83 -16.03
C ARG A 284 -0.97 -50.14 -16.17
N CYS A 285 -0.45 -50.69 -15.06
CA CYS A 285 0.22 -51.99 -15.10
C CYS A 285 -0.75 -53.12 -15.47
N ILE A 286 -1.99 -53.10 -14.93
CA ILE A 286 -3.05 -54.04 -15.33
C ILE A 286 -3.36 -53.93 -16.81
N SER A 287 -3.48 -52.71 -17.37
CA SER A 287 -3.78 -52.57 -18.79
C SER A 287 -2.67 -53.16 -19.67
N HIS A 288 -1.40 -53.07 -19.24
CA HIS A 288 -0.28 -53.72 -19.93
C HIS A 288 -0.29 -55.26 -19.78
N MET A 289 -0.63 -55.81 -18.60
CA MET A 289 -0.76 -57.27 -18.41
C MET A 289 -1.96 -57.87 -19.14
N ASN A 290 -3.09 -57.17 -19.19
CA ASN A 290 -4.29 -57.63 -19.92
C ASN A 290 -4.05 -57.72 -21.43
N VAL A 291 -3.08 -56.98 -21.97
CA VAL A 291 -2.63 -57.12 -23.38
C VAL A 291 -1.77 -58.37 -23.59
N MET A 292 -1.18 -58.94 -22.52
CA MET A 292 -0.33 -60.15 -22.59
C MET A 292 -1.04 -61.45 -22.19
N SER A 293 -2.17 -61.41 -21.46
CA SER A 293 -2.84 -62.60 -20.95
C SER A 293 -4.15 -62.94 -21.68
N ILE A 294 -4.04 -63.78 -22.72
CA ILE A 294 -5.15 -64.65 -23.13
C ILE A 294 -5.21 -65.79 -22.10
N GLY A 295 -6.13 -65.68 -21.14
CA GLY A 295 -6.57 -66.80 -20.30
C GLY A 295 -6.18 -66.70 -18.82
N GLY A 296 -7.16 -66.41 -17.98
CA GLY A 296 -7.08 -66.53 -16.51
C GLY A 296 -7.71 -65.35 -15.79
N VAL A 297 -8.97 -65.48 -15.40
CA VAL A 297 -9.64 -64.52 -14.51
C VAL A 297 -9.01 -64.65 -13.13
N ILE A 298 -8.25 -63.66 -12.72
CA ILE A 298 -7.83 -63.52 -11.32
C ILE A 298 -9.01 -62.88 -10.58
N GLU A 299 -9.76 -63.68 -9.82
CA GLU A 299 -10.92 -63.23 -9.02
C GLU A 299 -10.54 -62.45 -7.75
N GLU A 300 -9.25 -62.35 -7.41
CA GLU A 300 -8.80 -61.51 -6.31
C GLU A 300 -9.01 -60.03 -6.66
N ARG A 301 -10.05 -59.46 -6.07
CA ARG A 301 -10.38 -58.03 -6.17
C ARG A 301 -9.24 -57.22 -5.59
N SER A 302 -8.63 -56.33 -6.38
CA SER A 302 -7.63 -55.41 -5.84
C SER A 302 -8.27 -54.53 -4.78
N GLY A 303 -7.55 -54.25 -3.69
CA GLY A 303 -8.01 -53.38 -2.60
C GLY A 303 -8.32 -51.94 -3.02
N PHE A 304 -8.05 -51.57 -4.28
CA PHE A 304 -8.29 -50.23 -4.85
C PHE A 304 -9.52 -50.15 -5.77
N ARG A 305 -10.22 -51.27 -6.02
CA ARG A 305 -11.28 -51.35 -7.04
C ARG A 305 -12.49 -50.43 -6.74
N ASP A 306 -12.80 -50.24 -5.46
CA ASP A 306 -13.95 -49.43 -5.00
C ASP A 306 -13.55 -48.18 -4.18
N VAL A 307 -12.25 -47.88 -4.06
CA VAL A 307 -11.77 -46.72 -3.29
C VAL A 307 -11.60 -45.53 -4.21
N ASP A 308 -12.39 -44.46 -4.03
CA ASP A 308 -12.26 -43.22 -4.80
C ASP A 308 -11.13 -42.33 -4.26
N THR A 309 -9.89 -42.78 -4.48
CA THR A 309 -8.68 -42.07 -4.06
C THR A 309 -8.55 -40.68 -4.70
N GLU A 310 -9.13 -40.47 -5.89
CA GLU A 310 -9.07 -39.19 -6.61
C GLU A 310 -10.06 -38.19 -6.01
N ALA A 311 -11.29 -38.61 -5.69
CA ALA A 311 -12.20 -37.77 -4.91
C ALA A 311 -11.65 -37.48 -3.50
N HIS A 312 -11.00 -38.43 -2.84
CA HIS A 312 -10.35 -38.18 -1.54
C HIS A 312 -9.20 -37.18 -1.63
N LEU A 313 -8.40 -37.22 -2.70
CA LEU A 313 -7.38 -36.21 -2.96
C LEU A 313 -8.01 -34.83 -3.18
N ASN A 314 -9.04 -34.74 -4.03
CA ASN A 314 -9.75 -33.49 -4.29
C ASN A 314 -10.40 -32.91 -3.02
N ALA A 315 -10.99 -33.77 -2.18
CA ALA A 315 -11.55 -33.38 -0.89
C ALA A 315 -10.48 -32.90 0.10
N ALA A 316 -9.32 -33.57 0.15
CA ALA A 316 -8.19 -33.13 0.99
C ALA A 316 -7.62 -31.78 0.52
N VAL A 317 -7.51 -31.57 -0.80
CA VAL A 317 -7.09 -30.29 -1.38
C VAL A 317 -8.09 -29.18 -1.07
N ALA A 318 -9.40 -29.44 -1.23
CA ALA A 318 -10.44 -28.47 -0.87
C ALA A 318 -10.39 -28.13 0.63
N SER A 319 -10.31 -29.16 1.49
CA SER A 319 -10.18 -28.98 2.93
C SER A 319 -8.94 -28.17 3.31
N PHE A 320 -7.80 -28.37 2.64
CA PHE A 320 -6.58 -27.61 2.90
C PHE A 320 -6.77 -26.11 2.63
N TYR A 321 -7.40 -25.75 1.52
CA TYR A 321 -7.67 -24.34 1.20
C TYR A 321 -8.77 -23.71 2.06
N ASP A 322 -9.72 -24.51 2.57
CA ASP A 322 -10.81 -24.04 3.43
C ASP A 322 -10.43 -24.04 4.94
N THR A 323 -9.22 -24.48 5.31
CA THR A 323 -8.78 -24.53 6.71
C THR A 323 -8.45 -23.13 7.22
N SER A 324 -9.17 -22.68 8.26
CA SER A 324 -8.80 -21.49 9.02
C SER A 324 -7.47 -21.70 9.72
N LEU A 325 -6.54 -20.77 9.54
CA LEU A 325 -5.26 -20.74 10.25
C LEU A 325 -5.38 -19.83 11.46
N SER A 326 -5.11 -20.36 12.66
CA SER A 326 -5.18 -19.57 13.90
C SER A 326 -4.28 -18.32 13.85
N CYS A 327 -3.12 -18.42 13.21
CA CYS A 327 -2.20 -17.28 13.03
C CYS A 327 -2.76 -16.17 12.11
N VAL A 328 -3.62 -16.52 11.15
CA VAL A 328 -4.28 -15.55 10.27
C VAL A 328 -5.41 -14.83 11.02
N GLU A 329 -6.15 -15.55 11.87
CA GLU A 329 -7.17 -14.93 12.73
C GLU A 329 -6.55 -13.96 13.75
N GLU A 330 -5.41 -14.31 14.35
CA GLU A 330 -4.65 -13.40 15.23
C GLU A 330 -4.07 -12.19 14.50
N LEU A 331 -3.62 -12.37 13.24
CA LEU A 331 -3.17 -11.29 12.38
C LEU A 331 -4.30 -10.30 12.09
N ASP A 332 -5.47 -10.78 11.68
CA ASP A 332 -6.63 -9.93 11.40
C ASP A 332 -7.04 -9.11 12.63
N ASN A 333 -7.09 -9.75 13.81
CA ASN A 333 -7.36 -9.07 15.08
C ASN A 333 -6.34 -7.97 15.41
N CYS A 334 -5.08 -8.12 15.00
CA CYS A 334 -4.05 -7.12 15.21
C CYS A 334 -4.15 -5.96 14.23
N LEU A 335 -4.50 -6.22 12.97
CA LEU A 335 -4.66 -5.19 11.94
C LEU A 335 -5.87 -4.27 12.19
N GLU A 336 -6.86 -4.72 12.94
CA GLU A 336 -8.02 -3.90 13.34
C GLU A 336 -7.69 -2.85 14.42
N ALA A 337 -6.55 -2.96 15.11
CA ALA A 337 -6.18 -2.08 16.20
C ALA A 337 -5.47 -0.80 15.72
N ALA A 338 -5.63 0.30 16.46
CA ALA A 338 -4.96 1.58 16.13
C ALA A 338 -3.43 1.52 16.27
N ASP A 339 -2.94 0.63 17.13
CA ASP A 339 -1.54 0.32 17.44
C ASP A 339 -1.06 -0.97 16.74
N TYR A 340 -1.62 -1.28 15.57
CA TYR A 340 -1.39 -2.56 14.87
C TYR A 340 0.09 -2.90 14.69
N VAL A 341 0.96 -1.93 14.42
CA VAL A 341 2.40 -2.19 14.20
C VAL A 341 3.08 -2.68 15.47
N ASP A 342 2.76 -2.11 16.62
CA ASP A 342 3.34 -2.53 17.90
C ASP A 342 2.85 -3.92 18.31
N ARG A 343 1.57 -4.20 18.05
CA ARG A 343 1.01 -5.55 18.22
C ARG A 343 1.65 -6.57 17.29
N LEU A 344 1.91 -6.19 16.03
CA LEU A 344 2.64 -7.03 15.09
C LEU A 344 4.08 -7.29 15.55
N ARG A 345 4.77 -6.29 16.11
CA ARG A 345 6.11 -6.50 16.71
C ARG A 345 6.07 -7.44 17.92
N MET A 346 5.00 -7.42 18.71
CA MET A 346 4.84 -8.35 19.82
C MET A 346 4.57 -9.79 19.36
N LEU A 347 3.75 -9.96 18.33
CA LEU A 347 3.44 -11.27 17.75
C LEU A 347 4.59 -11.84 16.92
N TYR A 348 5.28 -10.97 16.19
CA TYR A 348 6.37 -11.29 15.29
C TYR A 348 7.61 -10.48 15.70
N PRO A 349 8.23 -10.81 16.84
CA PRO A 349 9.40 -10.09 17.32
C PRO A 349 10.54 -10.19 16.32
N ASP A 350 11.35 -9.15 16.28
CA ASP A 350 12.61 -9.20 15.55
C ASP A 350 13.42 -10.37 16.12
N ALA A 351 13.84 -11.31 15.27
CA ALA A 351 14.85 -12.26 15.70
C ALA A 351 16.08 -11.44 16.08
N GLU A 352 16.63 -11.68 17.27
CA GLU A 352 17.99 -11.24 17.54
C GLU A 352 18.84 -11.76 16.38
N GLU A 353 19.55 -10.88 15.68
CA GLU A 353 20.54 -11.33 14.73
C GLU A 353 21.42 -12.32 15.49
N GLU A 354 21.42 -13.60 15.07
CA GLU A 354 22.42 -14.54 15.53
C GLU A 354 23.77 -13.93 15.15
N ASP A 355 24.42 -13.33 16.13
CA ASP A 355 25.80 -12.91 16.09
C ASP A 355 26.60 -14.12 15.56
N PRO A 356 27.32 -14.02 14.43
CA PRO A 356 28.00 -15.15 13.82
C PRO A 356 29.22 -15.54 14.66
N ALA A 357 28.97 -16.20 15.79
CA ALA A 357 29.97 -16.82 16.64
C ALA A 357 30.27 -18.22 16.09
N GLY A 358 31.26 -18.31 15.21
CA GLY A 358 31.75 -19.58 14.69
C GLY A 358 33.08 -19.42 13.97
N GLY A 359 34.14 -19.21 14.75
CA GLY A 359 35.49 -18.92 14.28
C GLY A 359 36.08 -19.94 13.31
N ALA A 360 36.87 -19.42 12.37
CA ALA A 360 37.97 -20.14 11.75
C ALA A 360 39.20 -19.22 11.79
N GLU A 361 39.95 -19.29 12.89
CA GLU A 361 41.37 -18.92 12.89
C GLU A 361 42.10 -19.83 11.91
N GLY A 362 42.51 -19.26 10.78
CA GLY A 362 43.41 -19.88 9.82
C GLY A 362 44.45 -18.85 9.41
N GLY A 363 45.51 -18.72 10.21
CA GLY A 363 46.60 -17.80 9.94
C GLY A 363 47.40 -18.17 8.69
N ALA A 364 47.88 -17.14 8.01
CA ALA A 364 49.17 -17.14 7.32
C ALA A 364 49.62 -15.69 7.11
N GLY A 365 50.73 -15.31 7.75
CA GLY A 365 51.49 -14.12 7.38
C GLY A 365 52.01 -14.24 5.94
N THR A 366 52.59 -13.21 5.33
CA THR A 366 53.58 -12.31 5.88
C THR A 366 53.84 -11.16 4.90
N SER A 367 54.32 -10.05 5.47
CA SER A 367 55.32 -9.10 4.94
C SER A 367 54.98 -8.24 3.73
N GLY A 368 55.28 -6.94 3.87
CA GLY A 368 55.44 -6.06 2.72
C GLY A 368 55.47 -4.57 3.02
N THR A 369 56.32 -4.11 3.92
CA THR A 369 56.67 -2.69 4.10
C THR A 369 57.23 -2.09 2.80
N LYS A 370 56.55 -1.09 2.22
CA LYS A 370 57.13 0.21 1.87
C LYS A 370 56.07 1.25 1.56
#